data_AF-A0AAW5FLA6-F1
#
_entry.id   AF-A0AAW5FLA6-F1
#
_cell.length_a   1.000
_cell.length_b   1.000
_cell.length_c   1.000
_cell.angle_alpha   90.00
_cell.angle_beta   90.00
_cell.angle_gamma   90.00
#
_symmetry.space_group_name_H-M   'P 1'
#
loop_
_entity.id
_entity.type
_entity.pdbx_description
1 polymer ?
#
loop_
_entity_poly.entity_id
_entity_poly.type
_entity_poly.pdbx_seq_one_letter_code
_entity_poly.pdbx_strand_id
1 'polypeptide(L)'
;MLVELYSPLIFALGAEVNRQTMLRWLSSDRRKIKSDRKQLERRARRLLQSYLTANEWQKRQYYQAIAGAASACQPGIDDPSLSNEKLAELTAQAATKVVQVRNRKAKDAHDHSAVLITDAYATVAIAYRRAASAYTADKEMEQLGTAAVHLVTIANSFMNAE
;
A
#
# COMPACT_ATOMS: atom_id res chain seq x y z
N MET A 1 10.20 -39.86 -47.18
CA MET A 1 9.73 -38.79 -48.08
C MET A 1 8.22 -38.78 -48.03
N LEU A 2 7.63 -37.92 -47.20
CA LEU A 2 6.34 -37.27 -47.36
C LEU A 2 6.27 -36.20 -46.27
N VAL A 3 6.11 -34.96 -46.72
CA VAL A 3 6.08 -33.72 -45.96
C VAL A 3 4.65 -33.49 -45.52
N GLU A 4 4.39 -33.33 -44.22
CA GLU A 4 3.16 -32.66 -43.77
C GLU A 4 3.52 -31.47 -42.87
N LEU A 5 3.17 -30.29 -43.38
CA LEU A 5 3.08 -29.04 -42.65
C LEU A 5 1.91 -29.12 -41.67
N TYR A 6 2.11 -28.75 -40.40
CA TYR A 6 1.05 -28.15 -39.60
C TYR A 6 1.60 -27.04 -38.68
N SER A 7 0.86 -25.93 -38.72
CA SER A 7 1.20 -24.54 -38.39
C SER A 7 1.67 -24.22 -36.96
N PRO A 8 2.45 -23.13 -36.77
CA PRO A 8 2.82 -22.56 -35.47
C PRO A 8 1.69 -21.70 -34.85
N LEU A 9 0.43 -22.14 -34.94
CA LEU A 9 -0.74 -21.34 -34.54
C LEU A 9 -1.23 -21.55 -33.10
N ILE A 10 -0.48 -22.28 -32.26
CA ILE A 10 -0.90 -22.57 -30.87
C ILE A 10 -0.35 -21.56 -29.84
N PHE A 11 0.57 -20.66 -30.23
CA PHE A 11 1.14 -19.67 -29.29
C PHE A 11 0.38 -18.33 -29.20
N ALA A 12 -0.79 -18.19 -29.83
CA ALA A 12 -1.49 -16.90 -29.96
C ALA A 12 -2.80 -16.80 -29.14
N LEU A 13 -2.85 -17.37 -27.92
CA LEU A 13 -3.98 -17.19 -27.00
C LEU A 13 -3.47 -16.86 -25.59
N GLY A 14 -3.02 -15.63 -25.40
CA GLY A 14 -2.72 -15.10 -24.08
C GLY A 14 -1.79 -13.89 -24.12
N ALA A 15 -2.37 -12.69 -24.06
CA ALA A 15 -1.71 -11.41 -23.77
C ALA A 15 -0.98 -10.69 -24.91
N GLU A 16 -1.68 -10.36 -25.99
CA GLU A 16 -1.31 -9.19 -26.79
C GLU A 16 -1.91 -7.93 -26.14
N VAL A 17 -1.33 -7.51 -25.01
CA VAL A 17 -1.70 -6.23 -24.38
C VAL A 17 -1.23 -5.12 -25.32
N ASN A 18 -2.16 -4.45 -26.00
CA ASN A 18 -1.86 -3.35 -26.93
C ASN A 18 -0.91 -2.33 -26.27
N ARG A 19 0.16 -1.97 -26.99
CA ARG A 19 1.15 -0.95 -26.58
C ARG A 19 0.50 0.35 -26.08
N GLN A 20 -0.61 0.79 -26.67
CA GLN A 20 -1.37 1.96 -26.21
C GLN A 20 -2.00 1.74 -24.83
N THR A 21 -2.56 0.55 -24.58
CA THR A 21 -3.12 0.16 -23.28
C THR A 21 -2.02 0.10 -22.21
N MET A 22 -0.86 -0.48 -22.52
CA MET A 22 0.29 -0.50 -21.59
C MET A 22 0.78 0.91 -21.26
N LEU A 23 0.94 1.78 -22.26
CA LEU A 23 1.38 3.17 -22.04
C LEU A 23 0.36 3.97 -21.20
N ARG A 24 -0.94 3.74 -21.41
CA ARG A 24 -2.01 4.36 -20.61
C ARG A 24 -2.00 3.85 -19.17
N TRP A 25 -1.77 2.56 -18.96
CA TRP A 25 -1.63 1.95 -17.63
C TRP A 25 -0.40 2.51 -16.90
N LEU A 26 0.78 2.50 -17.53
CA LEU A 26 2.01 3.06 -16.97
C LEU A 26 1.87 4.54 -16.60
N SER A 27 1.20 5.35 -17.44
CA SER A 27 0.97 6.77 -17.14
C SER A 27 -0.08 7.00 -16.04
N SER A 28 -1.02 6.07 -15.86
CA SER A 28 -1.93 6.06 -14.71
C SER A 28 -1.18 5.75 -13.42
N ASP A 29 -0.31 4.73 -13.43
CA ASP A 29 0.44 4.32 -12.25
C ASP A 29 1.46 5.36 -11.82
N ARG A 30 2.20 5.95 -12.77
CA ARG A 30 3.09 7.09 -12.47
C ARG A 30 2.35 8.26 -11.83
N ARG A 31 1.11 8.54 -12.25
CA ARG A 31 0.27 9.59 -11.63
C ARG A 31 -0.15 9.21 -10.21
N LYS A 32 -0.54 7.95 -9.97
CA LYS A 32 -0.86 7.45 -8.63
C LYS A 32 0.36 7.55 -7.71
N ILE A 33 1.52 7.06 -8.13
CA ILE A 33 2.77 7.13 -7.37
C ILE A 33 3.11 8.57 -7.02
N LYS A 34 3.03 9.50 -7.99
CA LYS A 34 3.28 10.93 -7.72
C LYS A 34 2.30 11.51 -6.69
N SER A 35 1.03 11.10 -6.72
CA SER A 35 0.05 11.50 -5.71
C SER A 35 0.39 10.94 -4.33
N ASP A 36 0.75 9.66 -4.25
CA ASP A 36 1.12 8.99 -3.01
C ASP A 36 2.38 9.65 -2.40
N ARG A 37 3.38 9.98 -3.21
CA ARG A 37 4.56 10.75 -2.75
C ARG A 37 4.16 12.07 -2.11
N LYS A 38 3.27 12.82 -2.76
CA LYS A 38 2.81 14.12 -2.26
C LYS A 38 2.04 14.00 -0.94
N GLN A 39 1.27 12.94 -0.75
CA GLN A 39 0.29 12.85 0.35
C GLN A 39 0.76 11.97 1.52
N LEU A 40 1.55 10.94 1.24
CA LEU A 40 1.81 9.84 2.16
C LEU A 40 3.28 9.76 2.57
N GLU A 41 4.22 9.97 1.63
CA GLU A 41 5.64 9.68 1.81
C GLU A 41 6.24 10.33 3.07
N ARG A 42 6.05 11.65 3.23
CA ARG A 42 6.59 12.38 4.39
C ARG A 42 6.08 11.81 5.72
N ARG A 43 4.80 11.41 5.77
CA ARG A 43 4.16 10.89 6.98
C ARG A 43 4.64 9.49 7.32
N ALA A 44 4.70 8.62 6.33
CA ALA A 44 5.20 7.26 6.53
C ALA A 44 6.68 7.25 6.93
N ARG A 45 7.52 8.08 6.27
CA ARG A 45 8.93 8.23 6.66
C ARG A 45 9.07 8.73 8.10
N ARG A 46 8.29 9.73 8.49
CA ARG A 46 8.30 10.26 9.86
C ARG A 46 7.93 9.17 10.88
N LEU A 47 6.86 8.41 10.65
CA LEU A 47 6.47 7.34 11.56
C LEU A 47 7.55 6.26 11.66
N LEU A 48 8.09 5.79 10.54
CA LEU A 48 9.15 4.78 10.53
C LEU A 48 10.39 5.26 11.28
N GLN A 49 10.81 6.51 11.06
CA GLN A 49 11.95 7.10 11.78
C GLN A 49 11.69 7.21 13.28
N SER A 50 10.52 7.71 13.68
CA SER A 50 10.19 7.84 15.10
C SER A 50 10.07 6.48 15.79
N TYR A 51 9.53 5.47 15.10
CA TYR A 51 9.45 4.09 15.58
C TYR A 51 10.84 3.49 15.85
N LEU A 52 11.82 3.72 14.97
CA LEU A 52 13.18 3.19 15.14
C LEU A 52 13.89 3.74 16.38
N THR A 53 13.51 4.94 16.81
CA THR A 53 14.06 5.59 18.01
C THR A 53 13.18 5.42 19.26
N ALA A 54 12.03 4.76 19.13
CA ALA A 54 11.06 4.60 20.22
C ALA A 54 11.54 3.56 21.24
N ASN A 55 11.25 3.80 22.52
CA ASN A 55 11.40 2.78 23.56
C ASN A 55 10.27 1.74 23.47
N GLU A 56 10.38 0.62 24.20
CA GLU A 56 9.42 -0.48 24.11
C GLU A 56 7.97 -0.08 24.46
N TRP A 57 7.79 0.80 25.45
CA TRP A 57 6.46 1.33 25.80
C TRP A 57 5.86 2.16 24.67
N GLN A 58 6.66 3.01 24.02
CA GLN A 58 6.24 3.80 22.87
C GLN A 58 5.93 2.91 21.66
N LYS A 59 6.75 1.87 21.39
CA LYS A 59 6.51 0.93 20.28
C LYS A 59 5.13 0.27 20.36
N ARG A 60 4.65 -0.05 21.57
CA ARG A 60 3.28 -0.55 21.76
C ARG A 60 2.22 0.42 21.23
N GLN A 61 2.38 1.72 21.43
CA GLN A 61 1.46 2.74 20.88
C GLN A 61 1.51 2.78 19.35
N TYR A 62 2.70 2.62 18.75
CA TYR A 62 2.83 2.49 17.30
C TYR A 62 2.11 1.25 16.78
N TYR A 63 2.30 0.09 17.41
CA TYR A 63 1.61 -1.14 17.01
C TYR A 63 0.09 -1.02 17.08
N GLN A 64 -0.43 -0.46 18.17
CA GLN A 64 -1.86 -0.20 18.32
C GLN A 64 -2.40 0.73 17.23
N ALA A 65 -1.72 1.85 16.96
CA ALA A 65 -2.14 2.79 15.93
C ALA A 65 -2.11 2.18 14.52
N ILE A 66 -1.07 1.39 14.21
CA ILE A 66 -0.87 0.78 12.90
C ILE A 66 -1.87 -0.36 12.67
N ALA A 67 -1.99 -1.29 13.62
CA ALA A 67 -2.93 -2.40 13.53
C ALA A 67 -4.39 -1.89 13.51
N GLY A 68 -4.70 -0.91 14.35
CA GLY A 68 -6.01 -0.25 14.35
C GLY A 68 -6.31 0.43 13.01
N ALA A 69 -5.35 1.13 12.42
CA ALA A 69 -5.51 1.72 11.09
C ALA A 69 -5.66 0.66 9.98
N ALA A 70 -4.90 -0.44 10.04
CA ALA A 70 -4.99 -1.54 9.10
C ALA A 70 -6.37 -2.22 9.16
N SER A 71 -6.81 -2.59 10.37
CA SER A 71 -8.12 -3.18 10.63
C SER A 71 -9.26 -2.28 10.14
N ALA A 72 -9.22 -0.99 10.47
CA ALA A 72 -10.24 -0.02 10.05
C ALA A 72 -10.31 0.20 8.53
N CYS A 73 -9.28 -0.20 7.78
CA CYS A 73 -9.23 -0.07 6.33
C CYS A 73 -9.53 -1.38 5.58
N GLN A 74 -9.69 -2.51 6.29
CA GLN A 74 -10.05 -3.75 5.62
C GLN A 74 -11.42 -3.61 4.96
N PRO A 75 -11.58 -4.08 3.70
CA PRO A 75 -12.88 -4.09 3.06
C PRO A 75 -13.83 -4.97 3.89
N GLY A 76 -14.96 -4.44 4.33
CA GLY A 76 -15.95 -5.15 5.16
C GLY A 76 -16.73 -6.26 4.44
N ILE A 77 -16.23 -6.72 3.30
CA ILE A 77 -16.78 -7.82 2.53
C ILE A 77 -15.62 -8.80 2.31
N ASP A 78 -15.68 -9.94 2.98
CA ASP A 78 -14.89 -11.11 2.66
C ASP A 78 -15.43 -11.69 1.36
N ASP A 79 -15.15 -11.02 0.24
CA ASP A 79 -15.48 -11.51 -1.08
C ASP A 79 -14.34 -12.43 -1.53
N PRO A 80 -14.53 -13.77 -1.50
CA PRO A 80 -13.48 -14.72 -1.87
C PRO A 80 -13.13 -14.63 -3.36
N SER A 81 -13.90 -13.89 -4.17
CA SER A 81 -13.59 -13.64 -5.58
C SER A 81 -12.55 -12.54 -5.81
N LEU A 82 -12.27 -11.71 -4.79
CA LEU A 82 -11.27 -10.65 -4.91
C LEU A 82 -9.85 -11.22 -4.75
N SER A 83 -8.98 -10.90 -5.70
CA SER A 83 -7.55 -11.22 -5.57
C SER A 83 -6.92 -10.47 -4.39
N ASN A 84 -5.89 -11.06 -3.78
CA ASN A 84 -5.12 -10.41 -2.70
C ASN A 84 -4.58 -9.04 -3.11
N GLU A 85 -4.16 -8.90 -4.37
CA GLU A 85 -3.70 -7.62 -4.93
C GLU A 85 -4.83 -6.58 -4.96
N LYS A 86 -6.04 -6.98 -5.34
CA LYS A 86 -7.20 -6.10 -5.39
C LYS A 86 -7.66 -5.70 -3.99
N LEU A 87 -7.65 -6.64 -3.04
CA LEU A 87 -7.93 -6.36 -1.63
C LEU A 87 -6.92 -5.35 -1.07
N ALA A 88 -5.63 -5.56 -1.33
CA ALA A 88 -4.59 -4.61 -0.93
C ALA A 88 -4.78 -3.22 -1.54
N GLU A 89 -5.12 -3.13 -2.82
CA GLU A 89 -5.42 -1.87 -3.48
C GLU A 89 -6.62 -1.15 -2.82
N LEU A 90 -7.68 -1.87 -2.46
CA LEU A 90 -8.85 -1.30 -1.77
C LEU A 90 -8.50 -0.80 -0.37
N THR A 91 -7.76 -1.58 0.41
CA THR A 91 -7.28 -1.19 1.74
C THR A 91 -6.41 0.06 1.67
N ALA A 92 -5.48 0.12 0.71
CA ALA A 92 -4.64 1.29 0.47
C ALA A 92 -5.45 2.54 0.12
N GLN A 93 -6.50 2.38 -0.70
CA GLN A 93 -7.40 3.48 -1.06
C GLN A 93 -8.20 3.98 0.14
N ALA A 94 -8.70 3.09 0.99
CA ALA A 94 -9.40 3.45 2.23
C ALA A 94 -8.47 4.25 3.17
N ALA A 95 -7.27 3.76 3.41
CA ALA A 95 -6.28 4.42 4.25
C ALA A 95 -5.89 5.82 3.71
N THR A 96 -5.68 5.92 2.39
CA THR A 96 -5.37 7.19 1.72
C THR A 96 -6.51 8.21 1.90
N LYS A 97 -7.77 7.79 1.78
CA LYS A 97 -8.93 8.67 2.01
C LYS A 97 -8.95 9.24 3.42
N VAL A 98 -8.62 8.42 4.43
CA VAL A 98 -8.53 8.90 5.82
C VAL A 98 -7.46 9.98 5.96
N VAL A 99 -6.26 9.77 5.42
CA VAL A 99 -5.18 10.78 5.42
C VAL A 99 -5.65 12.09 4.77
N GLN A 100 -6.31 12.01 3.61
CA GLN A 100 -6.83 13.18 2.91
C GLN A 100 -7.86 13.96 3.74
N VAL A 101 -8.80 13.26 4.37
CA VAL A 101 -9.83 13.88 5.23
C VAL A 101 -9.19 14.54 6.45
N ARG A 102 -8.23 13.88 7.10
CA ARG A 102 -7.55 14.41 8.29
C ARG A 102 -6.68 15.62 7.97
N ASN A 103 -5.98 15.61 6.82
CA ASN A 103 -5.23 16.76 6.31
C ASN A 103 -6.14 17.98 6.06
N ARG A 104 -7.30 17.79 5.40
CA ARG A 104 -8.24 18.89 5.12
C ARG A 104 -8.83 19.51 6.37
N LYS A 105 -9.04 18.71 7.42
CA LYS A 105 -9.61 19.16 8.70
C LYS A 105 -8.56 19.71 9.68
N ALA A 106 -7.29 19.79 9.28
CA ALA A 106 -6.16 20.18 10.13
C ALA A 106 -6.15 19.48 11.51
N LYS A 107 -6.64 18.23 11.58
CA LYS A 107 -6.83 17.47 12.83
C LYS A 107 -5.52 17.21 13.58
N ASP A 108 -4.40 17.38 12.92
CA ASP A 108 -3.06 17.07 13.43
C ASP A 108 -2.38 18.30 14.07
N ALA A 109 -2.98 19.49 14.01
CA ALA A 109 -2.24 20.73 14.28
C ALA A 109 -1.59 20.75 15.68
N HIS A 110 -2.27 20.21 16.72
CA HIS A 110 -1.83 20.34 18.12
C HIS A 110 -1.98 19.05 18.96
N ASP A 111 -2.27 17.90 18.34
CA ASP A 111 -2.46 16.62 19.05
C ASP A 111 -1.48 15.56 18.52
N HIS A 112 -0.54 15.16 19.38
CA HIS A 112 0.46 14.15 19.07
C HIS A 112 -0.17 12.79 18.71
N SER A 113 -1.26 12.42 19.38
CA SER A 113 -2.00 11.19 19.09
C SER A 113 -2.67 11.28 17.72
N ALA A 114 -3.24 12.45 17.38
CA ALA A 114 -3.81 12.68 16.06
C ALA A 114 -2.76 12.58 14.95
N VAL A 115 -1.55 13.12 15.17
CA VAL A 115 -0.42 12.99 14.24
C VAL A 115 -0.02 11.53 14.05
N LEU A 116 0.17 10.79 15.15
CA LEU A 116 0.53 9.38 15.12
C LEU A 116 -0.50 8.56 14.34
N ILE A 117 -1.80 8.78 14.60
CA ILE A 117 -2.89 8.10 13.89
C ILE A 117 -2.83 8.41 12.40
N THR A 118 -2.70 9.68 11.99
CA THR A 118 -2.63 10.04 10.57
C THR A 118 -1.42 9.41 9.89
N ASP A 119 -0.28 9.36 10.56
CA ASP A 119 0.93 8.76 10.01
C ASP A 119 0.84 7.23 9.95
N ALA A 120 0.12 6.60 10.87
CA ALA A 120 -0.22 5.18 10.82
C ALA A 120 -1.06 4.87 9.59
N TYR A 121 -2.12 5.64 9.30
CA TYR A 121 -2.89 5.49 8.06
C TYR A 121 -2.03 5.70 6.81
N ALA A 122 -1.11 6.67 6.81
CA ALA A 122 -0.20 6.87 5.67
C ALA A 122 0.74 5.67 5.47
N THR A 123 1.23 5.09 6.57
CA THR A 123 2.10 3.90 6.56
C THR A 123 1.34 2.67 6.05
N VAL A 124 0.12 2.45 6.55
CA VAL A 124 -0.79 1.39 6.08
C VAL A 124 -1.08 1.55 4.58
N ALA A 125 -1.39 2.77 4.12
CA ALA A 125 -1.62 3.02 2.70
C ALA A 125 -0.42 2.60 1.85
N ILE A 126 0.80 3.02 2.23
CA ILE A 126 2.03 2.66 1.52
C ILE A 126 2.32 1.16 1.59
N ALA A 127 2.11 0.51 2.73
CA ALA A 127 2.30 -0.93 2.88
C ALA A 127 1.40 -1.73 1.92
N TYR A 128 0.10 -1.39 1.89
CA TYR A 128 -0.85 -2.08 1.02
C TYR A 128 -0.69 -1.70 -0.47
N ARG A 129 -0.22 -0.50 -0.80
CA ARG A 129 0.24 -0.17 -2.18
C ARG A 129 1.39 -1.05 -2.60
N ARG A 130 2.35 -1.31 -1.70
CA ARG A 130 3.47 -2.22 -1.97
C ARG A 130 3.01 -3.67 -2.15
N ALA A 131 2.06 -4.13 -1.33
CA ALA A 131 1.45 -5.44 -1.46
C ALA A 131 0.65 -5.59 -2.78
N ALA A 132 0.07 -4.48 -3.26
CA ALA A 132 -0.58 -4.39 -4.58
C ALA A 132 0.41 -4.13 -5.75
N SER A 133 1.72 -4.31 -5.54
CA SER A 133 2.76 -4.12 -6.56
C SER A 133 2.81 -2.72 -7.21
N ALA A 134 2.20 -1.71 -6.59
CA ALA A 134 2.03 -0.38 -7.19
C ALA A 134 3.33 0.45 -7.29
N TYR A 135 4.41 0.04 -6.60
CA TYR A 135 5.69 0.78 -6.54
C TYR A 135 6.83 0.15 -7.33
N THR A 136 6.57 -0.89 -8.14
CA THR A 136 7.60 -1.59 -8.94
C THR A 136 8.41 -0.68 -9.87
N ALA A 137 7.83 0.46 -10.30
CA ALA A 137 8.49 1.43 -11.18
C ALA A 137 9.17 2.60 -10.43
N ASP A 138 9.08 2.68 -9.10
CA ASP A 138 9.69 3.74 -8.28
C ASP A 138 10.41 3.09 -7.08
N LYS A 139 11.73 2.91 -7.23
CA LYS A 139 12.57 2.18 -6.28
C LYS A 139 12.55 2.77 -4.86
N GLU A 140 12.43 4.09 -4.72
CA GLU A 140 12.39 4.73 -3.41
C GLU A 140 11.07 4.46 -2.70
N MET A 141 9.96 4.58 -3.43
CA MET A 141 8.64 4.22 -2.90
C MET A 141 8.53 2.72 -2.66
N GLU A 142 9.19 1.89 -3.46
CA GLU A 142 9.26 0.45 -3.24
C GLU A 142 9.95 0.12 -1.91
N GLN A 143 11.12 0.71 -1.65
CA GLN A 143 11.85 0.52 -0.40
C GLN A 143 11.08 1.00 0.82
N LEU A 144 10.47 2.20 0.72
CA LEU A 144 9.59 2.72 1.76
C LEU A 144 8.40 1.79 2.00
N GLY A 145 7.82 1.27 0.92
CA GLY A 145 6.78 0.24 0.91
C GLY A 145 7.18 -1.01 1.66
N THR A 146 8.35 -1.57 1.38
CA THR A 146 8.86 -2.78 2.04
C THR A 146 9.02 -2.56 3.54
N ALA A 147 9.61 -1.44 3.97
CA ALA A 147 9.73 -1.09 5.38
C ALA A 147 8.36 -0.96 6.07
N ALA A 148 7.40 -0.32 5.39
CA ALA A 148 6.04 -0.18 5.88
C ALA A 148 5.34 -1.54 6.02
N VAL A 149 5.48 -2.44 5.03
CA VAL A 149 4.93 -3.81 5.09
C VAL A 149 5.49 -4.55 6.31
N HIS A 150 6.80 -4.53 6.51
CA HIS A 150 7.41 -5.19 7.68
C HIS A 150 6.83 -4.67 8.99
N LEU A 151 6.72 -3.34 9.15
CA LEU A 151 6.18 -2.77 10.39
C LEU A 151 4.69 -3.10 10.58
N VAL A 152 3.87 -3.07 9.52
CA VAL A 152 2.45 -3.46 9.59
C VAL A 152 2.31 -4.92 10.00
N THR A 153 3.13 -5.82 9.44
CA THR A 153 3.14 -7.24 9.81
C THR A 153 3.50 -7.42 11.29
N ILE A 154 4.55 -6.75 11.78
CA ILE A 154 4.95 -6.81 13.19
C ILE A 154 3.81 -6.30 14.08
N ALA A 155 3.22 -5.15 13.75
CA ALA A 155 2.12 -4.55 14.51
C ALA A 155 0.92 -5.49 14.61
N ASN A 156 0.49 -6.08 13.50
CA ASN A 156 -0.64 -7.02 13.49
C ASN A 156 -0.33 -8.29 14.28
N SER A 157 0.87 -8.87 14.12
CA SER A 157 1.28 -10.06 14.88
C SER A 157 1.34 -9.78 16.38
N PHE A 158 1.84 -8.61 16.77
CA PHE A 158 1.86 -8.20 18.17
C PHE A 158 0.45 -8.05 18.74
N MET A 159 -0.45 -7.35 18.03
CA MET A 159 -1.82 -7.12 18.51
C MET A 159 -2.70 -8.36 18.51
N ASN A 160 -2.38 -9.37 17.69
CA ASN A 160 -3.09 -10.66 17.70
C ASN A 160 -2.57 -11.62 18.78
N ALA A 161 -1.39 -11.35 19.35
CA ALA A 161 -0.77 -12.16 20.40
C ALA A 161 -1.06 -11.62 21.82
N GLU A 162 -1.56 -10.38 21.93
CA GLU A 162 -2.14 -9.81 23.17
C GLU A 162 -3.59 -10.25 23.37
#